data_AF-A0A840C6G5-F1
#
_entry.id   AF-A0A840C6G5-F1
#
_cell.length_a   1.000
_cell.length_b   1.000
_cell.length_c   1.000
_cell.angle_alpha   90.00
_cell.angle_beta   90.00
_cell.angle_gamma   90.00
#
_symmetry.space_group_name_H-M   'P 1'
#
loop_
_entity.id
_entity.type
_entity.pdbx_description
1 polymer ?
#
loop_
_entity_poly.entity_id
_entity_poly.type
_entity_poly.pdbx_seq_one_letter_code
_entity_poly.pdbx_strand_id
1 'polypeptide(L)'
;MHKDDWADDLRDLLEREHGALLSGRLEDVARLIPLKERIAEELARNPQAAEDARLSGLGRLARRNAELLAAARRGLESAQARLALIRGGGVGLNTYDHRGQRADLGGRGRVIRRA
;
A
#
# COMPACT_ATOMS: atom_id res chain seq x y z
N MET A 1 17.27 -7.56 -34.32
CA MET A 1 16.09 -7.42 -33.44
C MET A 1 16.42 -8.20 -32.17
N HIS A 2 16.87 -7.52 -31.12
CA HIS A 2 17.44 -8.17 -29.93
C HIS A 2 16.34 -8.96 -29.20
N LYS A 3 16.57 -10.27 -29.04
CA LYS A 3 15.62 -11.23 -28.46
C LYS A 3 15.46 -11.06 -26.93
N ASP A 4 16.10 -10.04 -26.36
CA ASP A 4 16.43 -9.93 -24.93
C ASP A 4 15.95 -8.64 -24.25
N ASP A 5 15.46 -7.66 -25.02
CA ASP A 5 15.11 -6.31 -24.53
C ASP A 5 14.00 -6.34 -23.47
N TRP A 6 13.00 -7.20 -23.68
CA TRP A 6 11.83 -7.32 -22.81
C TRP A 6 12.18 -7.71 -21.36
N ALA A 7 13.25 -8.48 -21.16
CA ALA A 7 13.62 -8.97 -19.83
C ALA A 7 14.28 -7.87 -19.00
N ASP A 8 15.07 -7.02 -19.63
CA ASP A 8 15.70 -5.87 -19.00
C ASP A 8 14.67 -4.75 -18.79
N ASP A 9 13.81 -4.50 -19.78
CA ASP A 9 12.67 -3.57 -19.65
C ASP A 9 11.76 -3.94 -18.48
N LEU A 10 11.37 -5.23 -18.37
CA LEU A 10 10.52 -5.68 -17.27
C LEU A 10 11.24 -5.58 -15.93
N ARG A 11 12.55 -5.86 -15.87
CA ARG A 11 13.34 -5.66 -14.65
C ARG A 11 13.31 -4.20 -14.21
N ASP A 12 13.56 -3.28 -15.13
CA ASP A 12 13.55 -1.84 -14.87
C ASP A 12 12.19 -1.35 -14.39
N LEU A 13 11.10 -1.83 -14.99
CA LEU A 13 9.74 -1.52 -14.54
C LEU A 13 9.49 -2.01 -13.12
N LEU A 14 9.92 -3.23 -12.78
CA LEU A 14 9.77 -3.80 -11.44
C LEU A 14 10.62 -3.06 -10.40
N GLU A 15 11.82 -2.61 -10.73
CA GLU A 15 12.64 -1.79 -9.83
C GLU A 15 12.06 -0.37 -9.64
N ARG A 16 11.53 0.25 -10.69
CA ARG A 16 10.82 1.53 -10.59
C ARG A 16 9.56 1.42 -9.74
N GLU A 17 8.78 0.36 -9.91
CA GLU A 17 7.61 0.06 -9.09
C GLU A 17 8.00 -0.08 -7.62
N HIS A 18 9.10 -0.78 -7.33
CA HIS A 18 9.59 -0.91 -5.96
C HIS A 18 9.92 0.43 -5.31
N GLY A 19 10.68 1.28 -6.02
CA GLY A 19 11.03 2.61 -5.54
C GLY A 19 9.81 3.51 -5.33
N ALA A 20 8.82 3.42 -6.22
CA ALA A 20 7.55 4.15 -6.09
C ALA A 20 6.74 3.68 -4.89
N LEU A 21 6.64 2.37 -4.66
CA LEU A 21 5.94 1.79 -3.51
C LEU A 21 6.59 2.19 -2.18
N LEU A 22 7.93 2.13 -2.08
CA LEU A 22 8.66 2.57 -0.89
C LEU A 22 8.48 4.06 -0.61
N SER A 23 8.34 4.87 -1.65
CA SER A 23 8.15 6.32 -1.52
C SER A 23 6.67 6.74 -1.36
N GLY A 24 5.73 5.78 -1.38
CA GLY A 24 4.30 6.08 -1.33
C GLY A 24 3.73 6.75 -2.60
N ARG A 25 4.45 6.75 -3.73
CA ARG A 25 4.00 7.35 -5.00
C ARG A 25 3.10 6.38 -5.78
N LEU A 26 1.89 6.16 -5.27
CA LEU A 26 0.94 5.19 -5.85
C LEU A 26 0.48 5.55 -7.27
N GLU A 27 0.46 6.84 -7.61
CA GLU A 27 0.16 7.31 -8.98
C GLU A 27 1.22 6.86 -9.98
N ASP A 28 2.50 6.82 -9.57
CA ASP A 28 3.58 6.32 -10.42
C ASP A 28 3.41 4.82 -10.64
N VAL A 29 3.04 4.07 -9.60
CA VAL A 29 2.74 2.63 -9.71
C VAL A 29 1.61 2.38 -10.69
N ALA A 30 0.53 3.16 -10.64
CA ALA A 30 -0.60 3.04 -11.57
C ALA A 30 -0.17 3.26 -13.03
N ARG A 31 0.76 4.19 -13.29
CA ARG A 31 1.30 4.46 -14.63
C ARG A 31 2.15 3.32 -15.19
N LEU A 32 2.69 2.44 -14.34
CA LEU A 32 3.49 1.28 -14.77
C LEU A 32 2.64 0.07 -15.17
N ILE A 33 1.36 0.02 -14.79
CA ILE A 33 0.47 -1.12 -15.05
C ILE A 33 0.33 -1.41 -16.57
N PRO A 34 0.01 -0.43 -17.44
CA PRO A 34 -0.18 -0.72 -18.86
C PRO A 34 1.10 -1.22 -19.56
N LEU A 35 2.26 -0.76 -19.08
CA LEU A 35 3.56 -1.20 -19.61
C LEU A 35 3.85 -2.66 -19.24
N LYS A 36 3.54 -3.04 -18.00
CA LYS A 36 3.66 -4.43 -17.53
C LYS A 36 2.68 -5.36 -18.24
N GLU A 37 1.44 -4.91 -18.47
CA GLU A 37 0.43 -5.66 -19.22
C GLU A 37 0.88 -5.94 -20.66
N ARG A 38 1.37 -4.90 -21.37
CA ARG A 38 1.89 -5.07 -22.72
C ARG A 38 3.01 -6.10 -22.80
N ILE A 39 3.99 -6.03 -21.90
CA ILE A 39 5.11 -6.99 -21.88
C ILE A 39 4.60 -8.40 -21.55
N ALA A 40 3.63 -8.54 -20.64
CA ALA A 40 3.01 -9.83 -20.32
C ALA A 40 2.28 -10.44 -21.53
N GLU A 41 1.59 -9.62 -22.33
CA GLU A 41 0.94 -10.06 -23.58
C GLU A 41 1.95 -10.45 -24.66
N GLU A 42 3.06 -9.73 -24.78
CA GLU A 42 4.16 -10.08 -25.68
C GLU A 42 4.82 -11.41 -25.27
N LEU A 43 5.03 -11.62 -23.97
CA LEU A 43 5.51 -12.87 -23.38
C LEU A 43 4.56 -14.04 -23.62
N ALA A 44 3.26 -13.86 -23.39
CA ALA A 44 2.24 -14.90 -23.58
C ALA A 44 2.16 -15.38 -25.03
N ARG A 45 2.46 -14.50 -25.99
CA ARG A 45 2.52 -14.84 -27.43
C ARG A 45 3.82 -15.51 -27.85
N ASN A 46 4.82 -15.60 -26.98
CA ASN A 46 6.12 -16.20 -27.27
C ASN A 46 6.35 -17.48 -26.45
N PRO A 47 6.11 -18.68 -27.04
CA PRO A 47 6.26 -19.96 -26.34
C PRO A 47 7.68 -20.19 -25.80
N GLN A 48 8.70 -19.66 -26.49
CA GLN A 48 10.10 -19.82 -26.08
C GLN A 48 10.46 -18.99 -24.85
N ALA A 49 9.68 -17.95 -24.55
CA ALA A 49 9.96 -17.10 -23.41
C ALA A 49 9.70 -17.82 -22.08
N ALA A 50 8.78 -18.79 -22.05
CA ALA A 50 8.47 -19.58 -20.84
C ALA A 50 9.65 -20.43 -20.35
N GLU A 51 10.57 -20.81 -21.24
CA GLU A 51 11.77 -21.59 -20.91
C GLU A 51 12.97 -20.70 -20.53
N ASP A 52 12.80 -19.37 -20.57
CA ASP A 52 13.87 -18.42 -20.27
C ASP A 52 14.18 -18.38 -18.77
N ALA A 53 15.43 -18.70 -18.41
CA ALA A 53 15.91 -18.70 -17.04
C ALA A 53 15.73 -17.34 -16.32
N ARG A 54 15.69 -16.22 -17.06
CA ARG A 54 15.49 -14.87 -16.52
C ARG A 54 14.10 -14.68 -15.92
N LEU A 55 13.08 -15.42 -16.38
CA LEU A 55 11.72 -15.33 -15.83
C LEU A 55 11.66 -15.64 -14.34
N SER A 56 12.48 -16.59 -13.86
CA SER A 56 12.57 -16.89 -12.43
C SER A 56 13.05 -15.67 -11.62
N GLY A 57 14.02 -14.93 -12.14
CA GLY A 57 14.52 -13.69 -11.53
C GLY A 57 13.44 -12.60 -11.49
N LEU A 58 12.76 -12.40 -12.61
CA LEU A 58 11.67 -11.42 -12.73
C LEU A 58 10.48 -11.78 -11.82
N GLY A 59 10.15 -13.07 -11.69
CA GLY A 59 9.12 -13.56 -10.79
C GLY A 59 9.42 -13.25 -9.31
N ARG A 60 10.68 -13.32 -8.89
CA ARG A 60 11.09 -12.91 -7.53
C ARG A 60 10.89 -11.41 -7.31
N LEU A 61 11.27 -10.58 -8.29
CA LEU A 61 11.08 -9.12 -8.21
C LEU A 61 9.59 -8.75 -8.16
N ALA A 62 8.77 -9.38 -9.01
CA ALA A 62 7.33 -9.17 -9.01
C ALA A 62 6.69 -9.56 -7.68
N ARG A 63 7.11 -10.70 -7.09
CA ARG A 63 6.63 -11.15 -5.78
C ARG A 63 7.02 -10.18 -4.66
N ARG A 64 8.26 -9.68 -4.65
CA ARG A 64 8.72 -8.65 -3.69
C ARG A 64 7.80 -7.43 -3.72
N ASN A 65 7.43 -6.96 -4.92
CA ASN A 65 6.55 -5.80 -5.06
C ASN A 65 5.11 -6.10 -4.63
N ALA A 66 4.58 -7.28 -4.95
CA ALA A 66 3.24 -7.69 -4.53
C ALA A 66 3.11 -7.76 -3.00
N GLU A 67 4.13 -8.30 -2.31
CA GLU A 67 4.18 -8.34 -0.84
C GLU A 67 4.23 -6.92 -0.24
N LEU A 68 5.02 -6.01 -0.84
CA LEU A 68 5.11 -4.61 -0.43
C LEU A 68 3.79 -3.85 -0.64
N LEU A 69 3.16 -4.01 -1.80
CA LEU A 69 1.86 -3.39 -2.10
C LEU A 69 0.77 -3.87 -1.12
N ALA A 70 0.76 -5.17 -0.81
CA ALA A 70 -0.17 -5.72 0.17
C ALA A 70 0.06 -5.13 1.57
N ALA A 71 1.32 -4.93 1.96
CA ALA A 71 1.66 -4.26 3.23
C ALA A 71 1.22 -2.78 3.23
N ALA A 72 1.47 -2.05 2.14
CA ALA A 72 1.05 -0.66 1.98
C ALA A 72 -0.48 -0.51 2.08
N ARG A 73 -1.24 -1.42 1.47
CA ARG A 73 -2.71 -1.45 1.56
C ARG A 73 -3.20 -1.58 3.00
N ARG A 74 -2.65 -2.53 3.77
CA ARG A 74 -3.00 -2.70 5.20
C ARG A 74 -2.68 -1.45 6.02
N GLY A 75 -1.56 -0.79 5.71
CA GLY A 75 -1.18 0.47 6.36
C GLY A 75 -2.19 1.59 6.08
N LEU A 76 -2.65 1.71 4.84
CA LEU A 76 -3.65 2.69 4.45
C LEU A 76 -5.00 2.43 5.12
N GLU A 77 -5.47 1.18 5.14
CA GLU A 77 -6.70 0.78 5.83
C GLU A 77 -6.65 1.13 7.34
N SER A 78 -5.52 0.86 7.99
CA SER A 78 -5.30 1.21 9.40
C SER A 78 -5.33 2.73 9.63
N ALA A 79 -4.67 3.50 8.77
CA ALA A 79 -4.70 4.97 8.84
C ALA A 79 -6.12 5.52 8.61
N GLN A 80 -6.86 4.98 7.66
CA GLN A 80 -8.26 5.34 7.43
C GLN A 80 -9.14 5.06 8.64
N ALA A 81 -9.01 3.87 9.25
CA ALA A 81 -9.72 3.52 10.48
C ALA A 81 -9.39 4.49 11.62
N ARG A 82 -8.11 4.84 11.79
CA ARG A 82 -7.67 5.82 12.81
C ARG A 82 -8.28 7.20 12.57
N LEU A 83 -8.30 7.67 11.33
CA LEU A 83 -8.90 8.97 10.99
C LEU A 83 -10.41 8.96 11.17
N ALA A 84 -11.09 7.85 10.90
CA ALA A 84 -12.52 7.70 11.15
C ALA A 84 -12.85 7.82 12.65
N LEU A 85 -12.06 7.18 13.53
CA LEU A 85 -12.20 7.32 14.98
C LEU A 85 -12.02 8.76 15.46
N ILE A 86 -11.02 9.47 14.94
CA ILE A 86 -10.77 10.88 15.28
C ILE A 86 -11.93 11.77 14.82
N ARG A 87 -12.39 11.62 13.58
CA ARG A 87 -13.50 12.41 13.02
C ARG A 87 -14.84 12.10 13.68
N GLY A 88 -15.06 10.87 14.12
CA GLY A 88 -16.29 10.42 14.78
C GLY A 88 -16.41 10.81 16.26
N GLY A 89 -15.52 11.66 16.79
CA GLY A 89 -15.54 12.07 18.19
C GLY A 89 -14.98 11.02 19.16
N GLY A 90 -14.40 9.93 18.66
CA GLY A 90 -13.90 8.78 19.42
C GLY A 90 -12.60 8.99 20.19
N VAL A 91 -12.20 10.23 20.46
CA VAL A 91 -11.35 10.54 21.60
C VAL A 91 -12.23 11.11 22.71
N GLY A 92 -13.30 10.39 23.05
CA GLY A 92 -13.90 10.50 24.36
C GLY A 92 -12.82 10.13 25.37
N LEU A 93 -12.25 11.14 26.02
CA LEU A 93 -11.40 10.97 27.19
C LEU A 93 -12.24 10.20 28.22
N ASN A 94 -12.06 8.88 28.28
CA ASN A 94 -12.60 8.06 29.37
C ASN A 94 -11.82 8.44 30.62
N THR A 95 -12.29 9.49 31.30
CA THR A 95 -11.80 9.83 32.63
C THR A 95 -12.64 9.07 33.63
N TYR A 96 -11.97 8.31 34.49
CA TYR A 96 -12.60 7.77 35.68
C TYR A 96 -13.00 8.95 36.58
N ASP A 97 -14.24 8.98 37.03
CA ASP A 97 -14.62 9.90 38.09
C ASP A 97 -13.94 9.51 39.41
N HIS A 98 -14.01 10.38 40.41
CA HIS A 98 -13.49 10.14 41.76
C HIS A 98 -14.14 8.96 42.50
N ARG A 99 -15.13 8.27 41.89
CA ARG A 99 -15.83 7.10 42.41
C ARG A 99 -15.60 5.84 41.56
N GLY A 100 -14.72 5.89 40.55
CA GLY A 100 -14.37 4.77 39.69
C GLY A 100 -15.39 4.41 38.61
N GLN A 101 -16.39 5.25 38.35
CA GLN A 101 -17.40 5.03 37.31
C GLN A 101 -16.90 5.59 35.96
N ARG A 102 -17.25 4.91 34.87
CA ARG A 102 -16.93 5.34 33.50
C ARG A 102 -17.80 6.54 33.12
N ALA A 103 -17.19 7.72 32.95
CA ALA A 103 -17.86 8.90 32.44
C ALA A 103 -17.34 9.24 31.04
N ASP A 104 -18.24 9.23 30.06
CA ASP A 104 -17.94 9.62 28.68
C ASP A 104 -17.99 11.15 28.60
N LEU A 105 -16.83 11.83 28.64
CA LEU A 105 -16.74 13.27 28.43
C LEU A 105 -16.74 13.59 26.93
N GLY A 106 -17.80 13.17 26.24
CA GLY A 106 -18.07 13.44 24.84
C GLY A 106 -19.17 14.48 24.69
N GLY A 107 -18.87 15.77 24.90
CA GLY A 107 -19.82 16.85 24.58
C GLY A 107 -19.51 18.15 25.30
N ARG A 108 -19.13 19.19 24.52
CA ARG A 108 -18.98 20.62 24.89
C ARG A 108 -18.99 20.90 26.39
N GLY A 109 -17.80 20.86 27.00
CA GLY A 109 -17.61 21.07 28.43
C GLY A 109 -18.17 22.41 28.90
N ARG A 110 -19.20 22.37 29.74
CA ARG A 110 -19.56 23.48 30.62
C ARG A 110 -18.63 23.40 31.83
N VAL A 111 -17.72 24.36 31.93
CA VAL A 111 -16.78 24.47 33.06
C VAL A 111 -17.57 24.76 34.33
N ILE A 112 -17.58 23.84 35.29
CA ILE A 112 -18.13 24.07 36.63
C ILE A 112 -16.96 24.37 37.56
N ARG A 113 -16.82 25.63 37.95
CA ARG A 113 -15.89 26.07 39.01
C ARG A 113 -16.60 25.86 40.35
N ARG A 114 -16.03 25.04 41.25
CA ARG A 114 -16.47 24.98 42.64
C ARG A 114 -15.67 26.00 43.46
N ALA A 115 -16.41 26.82 44.20
CA ALA A 115 -15.91 27.70 45.26
C ALA A 115 -15.67 26.88 46.54
#